data_AF-A0A9Q0QRW4-F1
#
_entry.id   AF-A0A9Q0QRW4-F1
#
_cell.length_a   1.000
_cell.length_b   1.000
_cell.length_c   1.000
_cell.angle_alpha   90.00
_cell.angle_beta   90.00
_cell.angle_gamma   90.00
#
_symmetry.space_group_name_H-M   'P 1'
#
loop_
_entity.id
_entity.type
_entity.pdbx_description
1 polymer ?
#
loop_
_entity_poly.entity_id
_entity_poly.type
_entity_poly.pdbx_seq_one_letter_code
_entity_poly.pdbx_strand_id
1 'polypeptide(L)'
;MENDEREEQKEEEDQIVNPWKVEAKEGGKIDYDKLIDKFGCQRIDESLIVASNVSPLAFLMSSFAAASFSLTVNHRDFNDILDAYERGGNFYLYTGRGPSSDGLHVDHLLPFMFTKY
;
A
#
# COMPACT_ATOMS: atom_id res chain seq x y z
N MET A 1 5.46 26.87 45.64
CA MET A 1 5.45 27.35 44.25
C MET A 1 6.46 26.50 43.53
N GLU A 2 5.96 25.60 42.67
CA GLU A 2 6.59 24.85 41.58
C GLU A 2 5.90 23.49 41.51
N ASN A 3 4.72 23.52 40.89
CA ASN A 3 4.05 22.32 40.44
C ASN A 3 4.70 22.01 39.08
N ASP A 4 5.63 21.08 39.09
CA ASP A 4 6.31 20.53 37.93
C ASP A 4 5.25 19.84 37.04
N GLU A 5 4.77 20.57 36.04
CA GLU A 5 3.93 20.07 34.96
C GLU A 5 4.75 19.05 34.15
N ARG A 6 4.81 17.81 34.66
CA ARG A 6 5.15 16.66 33.83
C ARG A 6 4.06 16.53 32.78
N GLU A 7 4.36 17.06 31.59
CA GLU A 7 3.66 16.73 30.36
C GLU A 7 3.52 15.21 30.29
N GLU A 8 2.30 14.71 30.54
CA GLU A 8 1.92 13.36 30.18
C GLU A 8 1.99 13.27 28.65
N GLN A 9 3.16 12.93 28.13
CA GLN A 9 3.26 12.34 26.80
C GLN A 9 2.46 11.05 26.85
N LYS A 10 1.20 11.11 26.41
CA LYS A 10 0.49 9.91 25.98
C LYS A 10 1.36 9.26 24.92
N GLU A 11 2.01 8.16 25.26
CA GLU A 11 2.57 7.25 24.28
C GLU A 11 1.41 6.85 23.37
N GLU A 12 1.32 7.45 22.18
CA GLU A 12 0.43 6.94 21.15
C GLU A 12 0.97 5.54 20.81
N GLU A 13 0.30 4.50 21.30
CA GLU A 13 0.58 3.13 20.85
C GLU A 13 0.38 3.05 19.33
N ASP A 14 1.48 3.04 18.61
CA ASP A 14 1.53 2.97 17.15
C ASP A 14 1.18 1.56 16.67
N GLN A 15 0.44 1.49 15.55
CA GLN A 15 0.23 0.23 14.83
C GLN A 15 1.57 -0.39 14.37
N ILE A 16 1.66 -1.72 14.44
CA ILE A 16 2.86 -2.47 14.09
C ILE A 16 2.66 -3.05 12.69
N VAL A 17 3.41 -2.55 11.72
CA VAL A 17 3.42 -3.10 10.35
C VAL A 17 4.86 -3.27 9.91
N ASN A 18 5.28 -4.52 9.75
CA ASN A 18 6.60 -4.91 9.27
C ASN A 18 6.50 -6.26 8.50
N PRO A 19 7.59 -6.74 7.87
CA PRO A 19 7.55 -7.95 7.04
C PRO A 19 7.12 -9.25 7.74
N TRP A 20 7.10 -9.28 9.07
CA TRP A 20 6.79 -10.48 9.87
C TRP A 20 5.49 -10.34 10.67
N LYS A 21 5.04 -9.10 10.93
CA LYS A 21 3.99 -8.83 11.90
C LYS A 21 3.15 -7.62 11.47
N VAL A 22 1.82 -7.79 11.52
CA VAL A 22 0.81 -6.77 11.27
C VAL A 22 -0.18 -6.77 12.43
N GLU A 23 -0.22 -5.70 13.22
CA GLU A 23 -1.15 -5.51 14.34
C GLU A 23 -1.66 -4.07 14.38
N ALA A 24 -2.98 -3.93 14.49
CA ALA A 24 -3.64 -2.65 14.70
C ALA A 24 -3.68 -2.29 16.20
N LYS A 25 -3.87 -1.00 16.49
CA LYS A 25 -4.09 -0.54 17.86
C LYS A 25 -5.39 -1.12 18.42
N GLU A 26 -5.35 -1.66 19.65
CA GLU A 26 -6.52 -2.11 20.44
C GLU A 26 -7.49 -3.05 19.69
N GLY A 27 -7.01 -3.86 18.73
CA GLY A 27 -7.86 -4.76 17.92
C GLY A 27 -8.75 -4.04 16.89
N GLY A 28 -8.46 -2.75 16.62
CA GLY A 28 -9.10 -1.95 15.59
C GLY A 28 -8.65 -2.30 14.17
N LYS A 29 -8.93 -1.41 13.21
CA LYS A 29 -8.46 -1.53 11.82
C LYS A 29 -7.11 -0.83 11.67
N ILE A 30 -6.31 -1.29 10.70
CA ILE A 30 -5.09 -0.61 10.28
C ILE A 30 -5.42 0.76 9.68
N ASP A 31 -4.74 1.78 10.15
CA ASP A 31 -4.81 3.15 9.63
C ASP A 31 -3.80 3.31 8.50
N TYR A 32 -4.26 3.13 7.26
CA TYR A 32 -3.39 3.22 6.09
C TYR A 32 -2.85 4.63 5.82
N ASP A 33 -3.52 5.68 6.30
CA ASP A 33 -3.10 7.06 6.09
C ASP A 33 -1.83 7.34 6.89
N LYS A 34 -1.82 6.93 8.17
CA LYS A 34 -0.61 6.95 9.00
C LYS A 34 0.53 6.11 8.40
N LEU A 35 0.23 4.98 7.75
CA LEU A 35 1.26 4.15 7.10
C LEU A 35 1.87 4.83 5.88
N ILE A 36 1.05 5.49 5.06
CA ILE A 36 1.51 6.23 3.89
C ILE A 36 2.52 7.29 4.31
N ASP A 37 2.20 8.06 5.36
CA ASP A 37 3.10 9.09 5.90
C ASP A 37 4.35 8.47 6.54
N LYS A 38 4.18 7.44 7.38
CA LYS A 38 5.28 6.75 8.07
C LYS A 38 6.31 6.16 7.12
N PHE A 39 5.84 5.53 6.04
CA PHE A 39 6.73 4.95 5.05
C PHE A 39 7.19 6.01 4.04
N GLY A 40 6.48 7.11 3.83
CA GLY A 40 6.79 8.09 2.79
C GLY A 40 6.38 7.60 1.41
N CYS A 41 5.20 6.99 1.32
CA CYS A 41 4.55 6.63 0.07
C CYS A 41 3.65 7.78 -0.41
N GLN A 42 3.23 7.72 -1.67
CA GLN A 42 2.25 8.64 -2.26
C GLN A 42 0.95 7.88 -2.53
N ARG A 43 -0.20 8.53 -2.36
CA ARG A 43 -1.49 7.93 -2.74
C ARG A 43 -1.60 7.87 -4.25
N ILE A 44 -2.20 6.79 -4.75
CA ILE A 44 -2.70 6.80 -6.13
C ILE A 44 -3.96 7.66 -6.17
N ASP A 45 -3.93 8.74 -6.95
CA ASP A 45 -5.08 9.60 -7.21
C ASP A 45 -5.75 9.26 -8.56
N GLU A 46 -6.89 9.88 -8.83
CA GLU A 46 -7.64 9.68 -10.07
C GLU A 46 -6.86 10.12 -11.31
N SER A 47 -5.98 11.13 -11.18
CA SER A 47 -5.17 11.61 -12.30
C SER A 47 -4.13 10.59 -12.75
N LEU A 48 -3.52 9.86 -11.81
CA LEU A 48 -2.60 8.76 -12.09
C LEU A 48 -3.29 7.58 -12.77
N ILE A 49 -4.53 7.26 -12.37
CA ILE A 49 -5.34 6.21 -13.01
C ILE A 49 -5.56 6.58 -14.48
N VAL A 50 -5.99 7.82 -14.74
CA VAL A 50 -6.24 8.33 -16.09
C VAL A 50 -4.95 8.38 -16.90
N ALA A 51 -3.88 8.95 -16.36
CA ALA A 51 -2.58 9.10 -17.02
C ALA A 51 -1.97 7.76 -17.41
N SER A 52 -2.13 6.73 -16.56
CA SER A 52 -1.61 5.41 -16.87
C SER A 52 -2.11 4.89 -18.22
N ASN A 53 -3.33 5.26 -18.65
CA ASN A 53 -4.01 4.66 -19.80
C ASN A 53 -4.00 3.12 -19.78
N VAL A 54 -3.62 2.52 -18.65
CA VAL A 54 -3.52 1.08 -18.45
C VAL A 54 -4.94 0.65 -18.10
N SER A 55 -5.71 0.31 -19.13
CA SER A 55 -7.03 -0.32 -18.98
C SER A 55 -7.02 -1.44 -17.92
N PRO A 56 -5.96 -2.25 -17.77
CA PRO A 56 -5.80 -3.17 -16.65
C PRO A 56 -5.76 -2.52 -15.26
N LEU A 57 -5.02 -1.44 -15.02
CA LEU A 57 -4.92 -0.79 -13.71
C LEU A 57 -6.26 -0.16 -13.30
N ALA A 58 -6.93 0.50 -14.25
CA ALA A 58 -8.28 1.03 -14.06
C ALA A 58 -9.32 -0.08 -13.85
N PHE A 59 -9.25 -1.17 -14.64
CA PHE A 59 -10.12 -2.35 -14.48
C PHE A 59 -9.88 -3.06 -13.14
N LEU A 60 -8.63 -3.16 -12.70
CA LEU A 60 -8.24 -3.82 -11.47
C LEU A 60 -8.65 -2.98 -10.27
N MET A 61 -8.31 -1.69 -10.22
CA MET A 61 -8.76 -0.80 -9.14
C MET A 61 -10.29 -0.72 -9.08
N SER A 62 -10.98 -0.66 -10.22
CA SER A 62 -12.45 -0.66 -10.27
C SER A 62 -13.05 -2.02 -9.85
N SER A 63 -12.47 -3.15 -10.26
CA SER A 63 -12.92 -4.50 -9.87
C SER A 63 -12.68 -4.79 -8.39
N PHE A 64 -11.55 -4.34 -7.82
CA PHE A 64 -11.24 -4.51 -6.41
C PHE A 64 -12.06 -3.57 -5.52
N ALA A 65 -12.30 -2.32 -5.95
CA ALA A 65 -13.23 -1.42 -5.28
C ALA A 65 -14.67 -1.94 -5.32
N ALA A 66 -15.12 -2.52 -6.45
CA ALA A 66 -16.45 -3.11 -6.60
C ALA A 66 -16.66 -4.38 -5.76
N ALA A 67 -15.59 -5.12 -5.44
CA ALA A 67 -15.63 -6.33 -4.62
C ALA A 67 -15.76 -6.07 -3.11
N SER A 68 -16.06 -4.83 -2.68
CA SER A 68 -16.10 -4.40 -1.27
C SER A 68 -14.77 -4.59 -0.52
N PHE A 69 -13.68 -4.79 -1.25
CA PHE A 69 -12.32 -4.76 -0.73
C PHE A 69 -11.84 -3.30 -0.80
N SER A 70 -11.85 -2.59 0.33
CA SER A 70 -11.20 -1.28 0.42
C SER A 70 -9.68 -1.47 0.35
N LEU A 71 -9.16 -1.59 -0.87
CA LEU A 71 -7.73 -1.68 -1.11
C LEU A 71 -7.17 -0.25 -1.23
N THR A 72 -6.49 0.21 -0.17
CA THR A 72 -5.73 1.46 -0.23
C THR A 72 -4.44 1.22 -1.00
N VAL A 73 -4.38 1.69 -2.25
CA VAL A 73 -3.18 1.57 -3.08
C VAL A 73 -2.34 2.84 -2.93
N ASN A 74 -1.05 2.66 -2.68
CA ASN A 74 -0.05 3.72 -2.63
C ASN A 74 1.17 3.29 -3.46
N HIS A 75 2.01 4.25 -3.81
CA HIS A 75 3.15 4.04 -4.69
C HIS A 75 4.37 4.88 -4.27
N ARG A 76 5.51 4.58 -4.89
CA ARG A 76 6.68 5.45 -4.97
C ARG A 76 7.15 5.47 -6.41
N ASP A 77 7.44 6.66 -6.92
CA ASP A 77 8.05 6.86 -8.24
C ASP A 77 7.27 6.22 -9.41
N PHE A 78 5.96 6.00 -9.24
CA PHE A 78 5.11 5.45 -10.30
C PHE A 78 5.01 6.42 -11.48
N ASN A 79 5.02 7.73 -11.20
CA ASN A 79 5.14 8.77 -12.22
C ASN A 79 6.35 8.53 -13.14
N ASP A 80 7.51 8.21 -12.57
CA ASP A 80 8.74 7.99 -13.35
C ASP A 80 8.62 6.79 -14.29
N ILE A 81 7.88 5.75 -13.87
CA ILE A 81 7.58 4.58 -14.70
C ILE A 81 6.61 4.93 -15.83
N LEU A 82 5.55 5.71 -15.54
CA LEU A 82 4.61 6.18 -16.56
C LEU A 82 5.33 7.06 -17.61
N ASP A 83 6.14 7.99 -17.13
CA ASP A 83 7.02 8.82 -17.94
C ASP A 83 7.97 8.00 -18.83
N ALA A 84 8.60 6.97 -18.27
CA ALA A 84 9.46 6.07 -19.02
C ALA A 84 8.66 5.31 -20.10
N TYR A 85 7.47 4.82 -19.76
CA TYR A 85 6.58 4.12 -20.68
C TYR A 85 6.15 5.03 -21.84
N GLU A 86 5.71 6.26 -21.57
CA GLU A 86 5.31 7.23 -22.60
C GLU A 86 6.45 7.60 -23.55
N ARG A 87 7.69 7.66 -23.04
CA ARG A 87 8.89 7.91 -23.84
C ARG A 87 9.40 6.68 -24.60
N GLY A 88 8.74 5.53 -24.49
CA GLY A 88 9.17 4.26 -25.10
C GLY A 88 10.41 3.64 -24.43
N GLY A 89 10.67 4.01 -23.18
CA GLY A 89 11.71 3.43 -22.34
C GLY A 89 11.33 2.03 -21.85
N ASN A 90 12.35 1.25 -21.50
CA ASN A 90 12.17 -0.11 -21.00
C ASN A 90 12.19 -0.14 -19.47
N PHE A 91 11.31 -0.93 -18.89
CA PHE A 91 11.31 -1.29 -17.46
C PHE A 91 10.87 -2.75 -17.30
N TYR A 92 10.97 -3.29 -16.09
CA TYR A 92 10.56 -4.65 -15.77
C TYR A 92 9.73 -4.68 -14.50
N LEU A 93 8.82 -5.66 -14.40
CA LEU A 93 8.07 -5.94 -13.18
C LEU A 93 8.84 -6.94 -12.33
N TYR A 94 8.90 -6.69 -11.02
CA TYR A 94 9.56 -7.57 -10.06
C TYR A 94 8.66 -7.73 -8.83
N THR A 95 8.32 -8.98 -8.53
CA THR A 95 7.60 -9.39 -7.32
C THR A 95 8.16 -10.71 -6.83
N GLY A 96 7.87 -11.07 -5.58
CA GLY A 96 8.44 -12.26 -4.96
C GLY A 96 7.59 -12.82 -3.83
N ARG A 97 7.96 -14.03 -3.38
CA ARG A 97 7.34 -14.70 -2.26
C ARG A 97 8.39 -15.50 -1.49
N GLY A 98 8.43 -15.30 -0.18
CA GLY A 98 9.19 -16.18 0.71
C GLY A 98 8.55 -17.58 0.74
N PRO A 99 9.29 -18.67 0.53
CA PRO A 99 8.71 -20.02 0.59
C PRO A 99 8.19 -20.31 2.01
N SER A 100 6.89 -20.59 2.15
CA SER A 100 6.30 -21.12 3.39
C SER A 100 6.08 -22.63 3.26
N SER A 101 6.20 -23.33 4.39
CA SER A 101 5.90 -24.77 4.47
C SER A 101 4.41 -25.06 4.34
N ASP A 102 3.55 -24.13 4.81
CA ASP A 102 2.12 -24.14 4.55
C ASP A 102 1.83 -23.54 3.17
N GLY A 103 0.85 -24.14 2.48
CA GLY A 103 0.44 -23.76 1.13
C GLY A 103 -0.05 -22.32 0.99
N LEU A 104 -0.36 -21.92 -0.25
CA LEU A 104 -0.87 -20.58 -0.55
C LEU A 104 -2.32 -20.44 -0.08
N HIS A 105 -2.59 -19.46 0.79
CA HIS A 105 -3.94 -18.94 1.01
C HIS A 105 -4.30 -17.84 -0.01
N VAL A 106 -5.60 -17.52 -0.09
CA VAL A 106 -6.21 -16.63 -1.11
C VAL A 106 -5.54 -15.25 -1.17
N ASP A 107 -5.15 -14.69 -0.03
CA ASP A 107 -4.54 -13.34 0.00
C ASP A 107 -3.19 -13.27 -0.73
N HIS A 108 -2.48 -14.39 -0.90
CA HIS A 108 -1.25 -14.42 -1.71
C HIS A 108 -1.52 -14.15 -3.20
N LEU A 109 -2.76 -14.32 -3.67
CA LEU A 109 -3.10 -14.09 -5.07
C LEU A 109 -3.08 -12.61 -5.44
N LEU A 110 -3.31 -11.71 -4.48
CA LEU A 110 -3.42 -10.27 -4.73
C LEU A 110 -2.17 -9.69 -5.44
N PRO A 111 -0.94 -9.83 -4.89
CA PRO A 111 0.25 -9.30 -5.57
C PRO A 111 0.54 -9.99 -6.91
N PHE A 112 0.22 -11.28 -7.06
CA PHE A 112 0.47 -12.01 -8.31
C PHE A 112 -0.51 -11.65 -9.42
N MET A 113 -1.80 -11.52 -9.09
CA MET A 113 -2.81 -11.06 -10.03
C MET A 113 -2.53 -9.63 -10.44
N PHE A 114 -2.15 -8.75 -9.50
CA PHE A 114 -1.73 -7.39 -9.83
C PHE A 114 -0.51 -7.34 -10.76
N THR A 115 0.51 -8.15 -10.51
CA THR A 115 1.74 -8.13 -11.34
C THR A 115 1.51 -8.68 -12.75
N LYS A 116 0.50 -9.54 -12.95
CA LYS A 116 0.20 -10.15 -14.24
C LYS A 116 -0.46 -9.18 -15.24
N TYR A 117 -1.27 -8.25 -14.75
CA TYR A 117 -2.18 -7.42 -15.54
C TYR A 117 -1.70 -5.96 -15.58
#